data_AF-A0A961CXG4-F1
#
_entry.id   AF-A0A961CXG4-F1
#
_cell.length_a   1.000
_cell.length_b   1.000
_cell.length_c   1.000
_cell.angle_alpha   90.00
_cell.angle_beta   90.00
_cell.angle_gamma   90.00
#
_symmetry.space_group_name_H-M   'P 1'
#
loop_
_entity.id
_entity.type
_entity.pdbx_description
1 polymer ?
#
loop_
_entity_poly.entity_id
_entity_poly.type
_entity_poly.pdbx_seq_one_letter_code
_entity_poly.pdbx_strand_id
1 'polypeptide(L)'
;MKHSGVVVADTTRSYRVLETSQPPAYYLPPADVDQGLLSRSTRQSVCEWKGLATYYDVVVVDWTVPAAAWTYLHPEPAFEAIAGHLAFYPQLVDECLVDGERVSPNEGAFYGGWVTSRVVGPFKGAPGTAWW
;
A
#
# COMPACT_ATOMS: atom_id res chain seq x y z
N MET A 1 6.79 -7.75 1.98
CA MET A 1 7.25 -6.84 0.91
C MET A 1 8.76 -6.78 0.93
N LYS A 2 9.39 -6.86 -0.24
CA LYS A 2 10.84 -6.87 -0.40
C LYS A 2 11.24 -5.96 -1.56
N HIS A 3 12.34 -5.23 -1.40
CA HIS A 3 12.95 -4.45 -2.47
C HIS A 3 14.48 -4.48 -2.32
N SER A 4 15.20 -4.58 -3.44
CA SER A 4 16.66 -4.74 -3.48
C SER A 4 17.18 -5.87 -2.59
N GLY A 5 16.42 -6.97 -2.49
CA GLY A 5 16.75 -8.13 -1.65
C GLY A 5 16.51 -7.95 -0.14
N VAL A 6 16.11 -6.76 0.32
CA VAL A 6 15.84 -6.45 1.72
C VAL A 6 14.35 -6.57 2.02
N VAL A 7 14.00 -7.31 3.08
CA VAL A 7 12.61 -7.40 3.56
C VAL A 7 12.28 -6.12 4.33
N VAL A 8 11.33 -5.35 3.80
CA VAL A 8 10.88 -4.08 4.42
C VAL A 8 9.71 -4.32 5.38
N ALA A 9 8.86 -5.28 5.07
CA ALA A 9 7.71 -5.63 5.89
C ALA A 9 7.35 -7.11 5.74
N ASP A 10 6.96 -7.76 6.83
CA ASP A 10 6.49 -9.13 6.85
C ASP A 10 5.47 -9.31 7.99
N THR A 11 4.25 -9.77 7.67
CA THR A 11 3.16 -9.85 8.65
C THR A 11 2.17 -10.96 8.35
N THR A 12 1.52 -11.43 9.40
CA THR A 12 0.31 -12.27 9.37
C THR A 12 -0.91 -11.56 9.97
N ARG A 13 -0.79 -10.27 10.31
CA ARG A 13 -1.75 -9.49 11.10
C ARG A 13 -2.28 -8.26 10.36
N SER A 14 -2.25 -8.29 9.04
CA SER A 14 -2.70 -7.16 8.22
C SER A 14 -4.23 -7.04 8.19
N TYR A 15 -4.72 -5.81 8.01
CA TYR A 15 -6.07 -5.58 7.55
C TYR A 15 -6.10 -5.62 6.02
N ARG A 16 -6.98 -6.45 5.45
CA ARG A 16 -7.32 -6.41 4.03
C ARG A 16 -8.52 -5.47 3.84
N VAL A 17 -8.27 -4.28 3.31
CA VAL A 17 -9.31 -3.27 3.10
C VAL A 17 -9.88 -3.43 1.70
N LEU A 18 -11.20 -3.65 1.62
CA LEU A 18 -11.94 -3.77 0.37
C LEU A 18 -12.60 -2.44 0.04
N GLU A 19 -12.42 -1.98 -1.19
CA GLU A 19 -13.01 -0.73 -1.68
C GLU A 19 -13.74 -1.01 -2.99
N THR A 20 -14.69 -0.13 -3.34
CA THR A 20 -15.74 -0.41 -4.32
C THR A 20 -15.22 -0.92 -5.67
N SER A 21 -14.22 -0.26 -6.26
CA SER A 21 -13.79 -0.51 -7.64
C SER A 21 -12.30 -0.81 -7.80
N GLN A 22 -11.55 -0.93 -6.70
CA GLN A 22 -10.12 -1.19 -6.73
C GLN A 22 -9.79 -2.53 -6.06
N PRO A 23 -8.65 -3.17 -6.40
CA PRO A 23 -8.19 -4.34 -5.68
C PRO A 23 -7.95 -3.99 -4.20
N PRO A 24 -7.96 -4.99 -3.31
CA PRO A 24 -7.70 -4.77 -1.90
C PRO A 24 -6.35 -4.12 -1.66
N ALA A 25 -6.30 -3.17 -0.73
CA ALA A 25 -5.04 -2.73 -0.13
C ALA A 25 -4.85 -3.45 1.21
N TYR A 26 -3.60 -3.80 1.52
CA TYR A 26 -3.23 -4.42 2.78
C TYR A 26 -2.56 -3.38 3.68
N TYR A 27 -3.08 -3.25 4.90
CA TYR A 27 -2.58 -2.34 5.93
C TYR A 27 -1.92 -3.15 7.02
N LEU A 28 -0.60 -3.02 7.11
CA LEU A 28 0.27 -3.78 8.00
C LEU A 28 0.50 -2.99 9.29
N PRO A 29 0.51 -3.63 10.46
CA PRO A 29 0.80 -2.94 11.71
C PRO A 29 2.25 -2.43 11.71
N PRO A 30 2.54 -1.24 12.31
CA PRO A 30 3.88 -0.65 12.30
C PRO A 30 4.98 -1.54 12.86
N ALA A 31 4.64 -2.43 13.79
CA ALA A 31 5.56 -3.36 14.43
C ALA A 31 6.09 -4.45 13.48
N ASP A 32 5.40 -4.69 12.37
CA ASP A 32 5.74 -5.70 11.36
C ASP A 32 6.41 -5.06 10.11
N VAL A 33 6.76 -3.78 10.23
CA VAL A 33 7.44 -2.99 9.22
C VAL A 33 8.74 -2.47 9.80
N ASP A 34 9.85 -2.62 9.09
CA ASP A 34 11.12 -2.04 9.50
C ASP A 34 11.08 -0.51 9.32
N GLN A 35 10.76 0.19 10.41
CA GLN A 35 10.67 1.64 10.44
C GLN A 35 12.02 2.32 10.16
N GLY A 36 13.15 1.62 10.35
CA GLY A 36 14.48 2.14 10.02
C GLY A 36 14.70 2.29 8.51
N LEU A 37 13.89 1.60 7.70
CA LEU A 37 13.91 1.68 6.24
C LEU A 37 12.86 2.67 5.69
N LEU A 38 12.20 3.44 6.55
CA LEU A 38 11.20 4.42 6.16
C LEU A 38 11.66 5.84 6.47
N SER A 39 11.53 6.71 5.46
CA SER A 39 11.73 8.15 5.63
C SER A 39 10.44 8.87 5.30
N ARG A 40 10.03 9.83 6.13
CA ARG A 40 8.78 10.57 5.90
C ARG A 40 8.91 11.42 4.64
N SER A 41 7.98 11.23 3.71
CA SER A 41 7.90 12.00 2.46
C SER A 41 7.19 13.33 2.69
N THR A 42 7.46 14.31 1.82
CA THR A 42 6.69 15.57 1.78
C THR A 42 5.34 15.40 1.10
N ARG A 43 5.12 14.28 0.40
CA ARG A 43 3.85 13.98 -0.27
C ARG A 43 2.74 13.71 0.75
N GLN A 44 1.58 14.29 0.49
CA GLN A 44 0.33 13.99 1.17
C GLN A 44 -0.80 13.92 0.14
N SER A 45 -1.87 13.20 0.47
CA SER A 45 -3.10 13.17 -0.31
C SER A 45 -4.29 13.06 0.64
N VAL A 46 -5.48 13.47 0.17
CA VAL A 46 -6.71 13.36 0.94
C VAL A 46 -7.60 12.32 0.26
N CYS A 47 -8.03 11.33 1.03
CA CYS A 47 -9.10 10.42 0.67
C CYS A 47 -10.39 10.94 1.31
N GLU A 48 -11.43 11.14 0.51
CA GLU A 48 -12.73 11.63 0.98
C GLU A 48 -13.37 10.74 2.06
N TRP A 49 -12.98 9.46 2.12
CA TRP A 49 -13.52 8.48 3.08
C TRP A 49 -12.63 8.27 4.30
N LYS A 50 -11.30 8.33 4.12
CA LYS A 50 -10.33 7.90 5.14
C LYS A 50 -9.56 9.05 5.78
N GLY A 51 -9.58 10.24 5.18
CA GLY A 51 -8.86 11.41 5.65
C GLY A 51 -7.48 11.60 5.00
N LEU A 52 -6.55 12.19 5.75
CA LEU A 52 -5.23 12.58 5.24
C LEU A 52 -4.26 11.39 5.23
N ALA A 53 -3.80 11.01 4.04
CA ALA A 53 -2.73 10.04 3.85
C ALA A 53 -1.36 10.72 3.95
N THR A 54 -0.50 10.18 4.82
CA THR A 54 0.92 10.55 4.93
C THR A 54 1.76 9.49 4.24
N TYR A 55 2.71 9.91 3.41
CA TYR A 55 3.55 9.01 2.63
C TYR A 55 4.94 8.84 3.25
N TYR A 56 5.53 7.69 3.00
CA TYR A 56 6.92 7.38 3.33
C TYR A 56 7.66 6.90 2.08
N ASP A 57 8.89 7.34 1.98
CA ASP A 57 9.86 6.78 1.06
C ASP A 57 10.44 5.51 1.69
N VAL A 58 10.67 4.48 0.87
CA VAL A 58 11.37 3.26 1.30
C VAL A 58 12.84 3.42 0.95
N VAL A 59 13.69 3.42 1.97
CA VAL A 59 15.14 3.62 1.86
C VAL A 59 15.82 2.28 2.14
N VAL A 60 16.37 1.65 1.10
CA VAL A 60 17.07 0.37 1.21
C VAL A 60 18.43 0.46 0.53
N VAL A 61 19.50 0.18 1.28
CA VAL A 61 20.89 0.24 0.78
C VAL A 61 21.16 1.61 0.15
N ASP A 62 21.41 1.66 -1.17
CA ASP A 62 21.71 2.87 -1.94
C ASP A 62 20.49 3.40 -2.71
N TRP A 63 19.30 2.84 -2.48
CA TRP A 63 18.07 3.20 -3.19
C TRP A 63 17.06 3.87 -2.27
N THR A 64 16.44 4.91 -2.79
CA THR A 64 15.25 5.53 -2.19
C THR A 64 14.10 5.40 -3.18
N VAL A 65 13.04 4.71 -2.76
CA VAL A 65 11.80 4.58 -3.52
C VAL A 65 10.81 5.60 -2.99
N PRO A 66 10.58 6.71 -3.70
CA PRO A 66 9.78 7.81 -3.19
C PRO A 66 8.30 7.42 -3.08
N ALA A 67 7.67 7.80 -1.96
CA ALA A 67 6.25 7.61 -1.69
C ALA A 67 5.74 6.16 -1.93
N ALA A 68 6.59 5.16 -1.68
CA ALA A 68 6.28 3.75 -1.86
C ALA A 68 5.32 3.19 -0.80
N ALA A 69 5.23 3.85 0.36
CA ALA A 69 4.31 3.50 1.43
C ALA A 69 3.43 4.69 1.82
N TRP A 70 2.26 4.40 2.39
CA TRP A 70 1.39 5.42 3.00
C TRP A 70 0.73 4.90 4.28
N THR A 71 0.27 5.83 5.10
CA THR A 71 -0.51 5.57 6.31
C THR A 71 -1.57 6.64 6.53
N TYR A 72 -2.60 6.29 7.30
CA TYR A 72 -3.53 7.25 7.88
C TYR A 72 -3.25 7.34 9.38
N LEU A 73 -2.62 8.43 9.84
CA LEU A 73 -2.29 8.61 11.27
C LEU A 73 -3.54 8.90 12.11
N HIS A 74 -4.47 9.67 11.53
CA HIS A 74 -5.73 10.07 12.13
C HIS A 74 -6.84 9.87 11.11
N PRO A 75 -7.23 8.61 10.82
CA PRO A 75 -8.29 8.35 9.87
C PRO A 75 -9.65 8.78 10.42
N GLU A 76 -10.64 8.89 9.53
CA GLU A 76 -12.04 9.05 9.94
C GLU A 76 -12.52 7.88 10.83
N PRO A 77 -13.53 8.07 11.71
CA PRO A 77 -13.96 7.07 12.70
C PRO A 77 -14.25 5.68 12.13
N ALA A 78 -14.83 5.62 10.93
CA ALA A 78 -15.13 4.35 10.24
C ALA A 78 -13.88 3.53 9.86
N PHE A 79 -12.69 4.14 9.89
CA PHE A 79 -11.42 3.55 9.51
C PHE A 79 -10.38 3.57 10.66
N GLU A 80 -10.79 3.83 11.91
CA GLU A 80 -9.88 3.84 13.07
C GLU A 80 -9.07 2.54 13.24
N ALA A 81 -9.62 1.40 12.83
CA ALA A 81 -8.93 0.11 12.92
C ALA A 81 -7.58 0.07 12.17
N ILE A 82 -7.42 0.88 11.10
CA ILE A 82 -6.18 0.97 10.32
C ILE A 82 -5.32 2.18 10.71
N ALA A 83 -5.66 2.89 11.79
CA ALA A 83 -4.88 4.05 12.24
C ALA A 83 -3.40 3.65 12.45
N GLY A 84 -2.50 4.43 11.83
CA GLY A 84 -1.06 4.21 11.86
C GLY A 84 -0.57 2.98 11.09
N HIS A 85 -1.44 2.12 10.55
CA HIS A 85 -1.00 0.99 9.75
C HIS A 85 -0.45 1.46 8.40
N LEU A 86 0.52 0.73 7.86
CA LEU A 86 1.19 1.06 6.61
C LEU A 86 0.71 0.18 5.47
N ALA A 87 0.43 0.80 4.33
CA ALA A 87 0.20 0.11 3.08
C ALA A 87 1.27 0.50 2.06
N PHE A 88 1.48 -0.34 1.05
CA PHE A 88 2.57 -0.21 0.09
C PHE A 88 2.07 -0.31 -1.35
N TYR A 89 2.70 0.44 -2.25
CA TYR A 89 2.44 0.38 -3.68
C TYR A 89 3.24 -0.78 -4.30
N PRO A 90 2.58 -1.87 -4.72
CA PRO A 90 3.28 -3.03 -5.30
C PRO A 90 3.99 -2.68 -6.61
N GLN A 91 3.52 -1.67 -7.36
CA GLN A 91 4.15 -1.19 -8.59
C GLN A 91 5.50 -0.47 -8.40
N LEU A 92 5.87 -0.11 -7.17
CA LEU A 92 7.10 0.63 -6.88
C LEU A 92 8.20 -0.23 -6.25
N VAL A 93 7.92 -1.49 -5.97
CA VAL A 93 8.84 -2.41 -5.27
C VAL A 93 8.97 -3.72 -6.02
N ASP A 94 10.02 -4.50 -5.71
CA ASP A 94 10.33 -5.71 -6.50
C ASP A 94 9.35 -6.86 -6.21
N GLU A 95 8.85 -6.94 -4.98
CA GLU A 95 8.03 -8.07 -4.55
C GLU A 95 7.10 -7.75 -3.38
N CYS A 96 5.82 -7.94 -3.64
CA CYS A 96 4.79 -8.13 -2.63
C CYS A 96 4.25 -9.55 -2.75
N LEU A 97 4.11 -10.23 -1.61
CA LEU A 97 3.52 -11.57 -1.53
C LEU A 97 2.30 -11.53 -0.60
N VAL A 98 1.27 -12.32 -0.92
CA VAL A 98 0.16 -12.65 -0.02
C VAL A 98 0.08 -14.16 0.06
N ASP A 99 0.26 -14.72 1.26
CA ASP A 99 0.27 -16.18 1.48
C ASP A 99 1.22 -16.94 0.53
N GLY A 100 2.38 -16.34 0.21
CA GLY A 100 3.37 -16.88 -0.72
C GLY A 100 3.08 -16.66 -2.21
N GLU A 101 1.91 -16.12 -2.56
CA GLU A 101 1.55 -15.76 -3.92
C GLU A 101 2.08 -14.37 -4.27
N ARG A 102 2.73 -14.23 -5.44
CA ARG A 102 3.18 -12.92 -5.93
C ARG A 102 2.00 -12.05 -6.35
N VAL A 103 2.00 -10.83 -5.84
CA VAL A 103 1.03 -9.80 -6.17
C VAL A 103 1.34 -9.19 -7.53
N SER A 104 0.33 -9.09 -8.38
CA SER A 104 0.32 -8.17 -9.52
C SER A 104 -0.18 -6.81 -9.04
N PRO A 105 0.47 -5.70 -9.42
CA PRO A 105 -0.01 -4.37 -9.05
C PRO A 105 -1.33 -4.04 -9.74
N ASN A 106 -2.16 -3.23 -9.10
CA ASN A 106 -3.28 -2.59 -9.80
C ASN A 106 -2.75 -1.76 -10.97
N GLU A 107 -3.48 -1.73 -12.08
CA GLU A 107 -3.07 -0.96 -13.25
C GLU A 107 -3.11 0.55 -12.94
N GLY A 108 -2.09 1.27 -13.42
CA GLY A 108 -1.91 2.70 -13.13
C GLY A 108 -1.07 2.98 -11.88
N ALA A 109 -0.87 4.27 -11.58
CA ALA A 109 0.02 4.72 -10.50
C ALA A 109 -0.71 5.32 -9.29
N PHE A 110 -2.04 5.44 -9.37
CA PHE A 110 -2.83 6.13 -8.35
C PHE A 110 -3.20 5.22 -7.17
N TYR A 111 -3.67 4.01 -7.48
CA TYR A 111 -4.17 3.06 -6.50
C TYR A 111 -3.13 1.99 -6.15
N GLY A 112 -2.90 1.76 -4.86
CA GLY A 112 -1.98 0.72 -4.37
C GLY A 112 -2.67 -0.62 -4.11
N GLY A 113 -3.59 -1.03 -4.98
CA GLY A 113 -4.31 -2.30 -4.86
C GLY A 113 -3.43 -3.51 -5.19
N TRP A 114 -3.60 -4.59 -4.46
CA TRP A 114 -2.84 -5.84 -4.59
C TRP A 114 -3.72 -6.90 -5.27
N VAL A 115 -3.35 -7.31 -6.49
CA VAL A 115 -4.06 -8.34 -7.26
C VAL A 115 -3.38 -9.70 -7.06
N THR A 116 -4.16 -10.66 -6.58
CA THR A 116 -3.80 -12.09 -6.51
C THR A 116 -4.78 -12.88 -7.37
N SER A 117 -4.53 -14.16 -7.59
CA SER A 117 -5.39 -15.14 -8.28
C SER A 117 -6.83 -15.18 -7.74
N ARG A 118 -7.02 -14.84 -6.46
CA ARG A 118 -8.33 -14.78 -5.77
C ARG A 118 -9.06 -13.44 -5.93
N VAL A 119 -8.45 -12.45 -6.57
CA VAL A 119 -8.99 -11.09 -6.73
C VAL A 119 -9.32 -10.90 -8.21
N VAL A 120 -10.61 -10.91 -8.52
CA VAL A 120 -11.12 -10.84 -9.91
C VAL A 120 -11.64 -9.45 -10.20
N GLY A 121 -11.21 -8.90 -11.34
CA GLY A 121 -11.62 -7.59 -11.81
C GLY A 121 -12.96 -7.58 -12.56
N PRO A 122 -13.27 -6.50 -13.28
CA PRO A 122 -12.34 -5.44 -13.65
C PRO A 122 -12.08 -4.43 -12.50
N PHE A 123 -10.99 -3.66 -12.62
CA PHE A 123 -10.58 -2.67 -11.61
C PHE A 123 -10.43 -1.28 -12.20
N LYS A 124 -10.70 -0.27 -11.38
CA LYS A 124 -10.37 1.13 -11.68
C LYS A 124 -8.85 1.35 -11.58
N GLY A 125 -8.30 2.11 -12.51
CA GLY A 125 -6.88 2.46 -12.59
C GLY A 125 -6.30 2.32 -14.00
N ALA A 126 -6.84 1.41 -14.81
CA ALA A 126 -6.50 1.24 -16.21
C ALA A 126 -6.99 2.41 -17.09
N PRO A 127 -6.36 2.67 -18.25
CA PRO A 127 -6.85 3.66 -19.21
C PRO A 127 -8.33 3.44 -19.56
N GLY A 128 -9.14 4.50 -19.50
CA GLY A 128 -10.59 4.44 -19.79
C GLY A 128 -11.50 4.14 -18.60
N THR A 129 -10.95 3.86 -17.41
CA THR A 129 -11.74 3.53 -16.20
C THR A 129 -12.03 4.73 -15.28
N ALA A 130 -11.70 5.95 -15.70
CA ALA A 130 -11.72 7.15 -14.85
C ALA A 130 -13.11 7.46 -14.23
N TRP A 131 -14.20 7.06 -14.90
CA TRP A 131 -15.58 7.36 -14.54
C TRP A 131 -16.33 6.20 -13.85
N TRP A 132 -15.62 5.14 -13.47
CA TRP A 132 -16.16 4.04 -12.68
C TRP A 132 -16.30 4.41 -11.20
#